data_AF-A0A1W0WPS2-F1
#
_entry.id   AF-A0A1W0WPS2-F1
#
_cell.length_a   1.000
_cell.length_b   1.000
_cell.length_c   1.000
_cell.angle_alpha   90.00
_cell.angle_beta   90.00
_cell.angle_gamma   90.00
#
_symmetry.space_group_name_H-M   'P 1'
#
loop_
_entity.id
_entity.type
_entity.pdbx_description
1 polymer ?
#
loop_
_entity_poly.entity_id
_entity_poly.type
_entity_poly.pdbx_seq_one_letter_code
_entity_poly.pdbx_strand_id
1 'polypeptide(L)'
;MNQEFRIDFPATGQQYFLNCWSVSGLESCVTVRTGESRFAFDIGHATRSSINCDRVFITHGHVDHCGALAKHVSQWDIRAMTPATYYCPQDIQETLKNICQSYAAMAESLEKPTIASPKILSVKVGEDFPVSPNRTMRPFRTTHRVPSNGYLIYKQEKSLLPQFQNLTGYEIGALVAAGTVVHEKHSVPEMAYTGDTTFDCFLDPANADILQARILITEELIFRYPGTLTSSINPVLSIMFASLSVFFCMHGC
;
A
#
# COMPACT_ATOMS: atom_id res chain seq x y z
N MET A 1 12.37 15.16 10.08
CA MET A 1 12.68 15.15 8.64
C MET A 1 12.31 13.77 8.13
N ASN A 2 11.26 13.62 7.31
CA ASN A 2 10.84 12.30 6.85
C ASN A 2 11.85 11.79 5.83
N GLN A 3 12.72 10.87 6.23
CA GLN A 3 13.72 10.28 5.36
C GLN A 3 13.03 9.30 4.40
N GLU A 4 13.14 9.54 3.09
CA GLU A 4 12.76 8.56 2.07
C GLU A 4 13.87 7.49 2.00
N PHE A 5 13.49 6.22 2.04
CA PHE A 5 14.42 5.11 1.86
C PHE A 5 14.19 4.42 0.51
N ARG A 6 15.28 3.93 -0.09
CA ARG A 6 15.26 3.25 -1.39
C ARG A 6 15.53 1.76 -1.19
N ILE A 7 14.71 0.93 -1.82
CA ILE A 7 14.92 -0.51 -1.94
C ILE A 7 15.12 -0.83 -3.41
N ASP A 8 16.24 -1.47 -3.72
CA ASP A 8 16.58 -1.91 -5.07
C ASP A 8 16.49 -3.45 -5.14
N PHE A 9 15.89 -3.96 -6.21
CA PHE A 9 15.87 -5.39 -6.54
C PHE A 9 16.68 -5.60 -7.84
N PRO A 10 18.00 -5.85 -7.75
CA PRO A 10 18.89 -5.89 -8.91
C PRO A 10 18.46 -6.93 -9.97
N ALA A 11 17.95 -8.08 -9.53
CA ALA A 11 17.52 -9.17 -10.42
C ALA A 11 16.37 -8.76 -11.35
N THR A 12 15.50 -7.83 -10.92
CA THR A 12 14.35 -7.37 -11.71
C THR A 12 14.50 -5.93 -12.19
N GLY A 13 15.58 -5.24 -11.80
CA GLY A 13 15.81 -3.80 -12.04
C GLY A 13 14.79 -2.90 -11.33
N GLN A 14 14.04 -3.42 -10.36
CA GLN A 14 12.94 -2.70 -9.73
C GLN A 14 13.42 -1.84 -8.57
N GLN A 15 12.89 -0.64 -8.50
CA GLN A 15 13.21 0.32 -7.46
C GLN A 15 11.93 0.79 -6.77
N TYR A 16 12.01 0.87 -5.45
CA TYR A 16 10.95 1.34 -4.58
C TYR A 16 11.51 2.42 -3.68
N PHE A 17 10.75 3.50 -3.53
CA PHE A 17 11.05 4.61 -2.66
C PHE A 17 9.94 4.72 -1.65
N LEU A 18 10.29 4.61 -0.37
CA LEU A 18 9.33 4.52 0.71
C LEU A 18 9.52 5.67 1.69
N ASN A 19 8.40 6.17 2.20
CA ASN A 19 8.37 7.08 3.35
C ASN A 19 7.43 6.45 4.36
N CYS A 20 7.98 6.00 5.49
CA CYS A 20 7.17 5.43 6.56
C CYS A 20 7.05 6.46 7.67
N TRP A 21 5.82 6.83 7.99
CA TRP A 21 5.48 7.61 9.16
C TRP A 21 4.49 6.79 9.98
N SER A 22 4.88 6.34 11.16
CA SER A 22 3.99 5.63 12.06
C SER A 22 4.35 5.93 13.51
N VAL A 23 3.35 6.39 14.26
CA VAL A 23 3.39 6.62 15.70
C VAL A 23 2.08 6.07 16.26
N SER A 24 2.17 4.98 17.02
CA SER A 24 1.03 4.22 17.53
C SER A 24 -0.03 5.11 18.17
N GLY A 25 -1.29 5.00 17.73
CA GLY A 25 -2.42 5.74 18.28
C GLY A 25 -2.43 7.24 17.95
N LEU A 26 -1.43 7.74 17.21
CA LEU A 26 -1.33 9.13 16.79
C LEU A 26 -1.51 9.24 15.27
N GLU A 27 -0.64 8.60 14.49
CA GLU A 27 -0.56 8.81 13.06
C GLU A 27 0.13 7.64 12.34
N SER A 28 -0.49 7.11 11.28
CA SER A 28 0.09 6.13 10.35
C SER A 28 -0.13 6.55 8.90
N CYS A 29 0.97 6.59 8.14
CA CYS A 29 0.98 6.82 6.71
C CYS A 29 2.28 6.27 6.11
N VAL A 30 2.17 5.25 5.26
CA VAL A 30 3.30 4.69 4.52
C VAL A 30 3.12 4.95 3.04
N THR A 31 4.04 5.69 2.43
CA THR A 31 3.99 5.95 0.99
C THR A 31 4.98 5.07 0.26
N VAL A 32 4.59 4.52 -0.88
CA VAL A 32 5.47 3.76 -1.77
C VAL A 32 5.41 4.31 -3.18
N ARG A 33 6.58 4.60 -3.74
CA ARG A 33 6.77 5.11 -5.09
C ARG A 33 7.59 4.13 -5.91
N THR A 34 7.08 3.71 -7.06
CA THR A 34 7.77 2.79 -7.97
C THR A 34 7.35 3.06 -9.43
N GLY A 35 8.33 3.33 -10.29
CA GLY A 35 8.08 3.88 -11.64
C GLY A 35 7.17 5.12 -11.58
N GLU A 36 6.10 5.12 -12.35
CA GLU A 36 5.07 6.18 -12.35
C GLU A 36 4.01 6.01 -11.25
N SER A 37 4.00 4.88 -10.54
CA SER A 37 2.99 4.65 -9.48
C SER A 37 3.38 5.35 -8.18
N ARG A 38 2.38 5.88 -7.48
CA ARG A 38 2.49 6.51 -6.16
C ARG A 38 1.35 5.99 -5.29
N PHE A 39 1.69 5.28 -4.22
CA PHE A 39 0.73 4.67 -3.32
C PHE A 39 0.88 5.26 -1.92
N ALA A 40 -0.22 5.42 -1.21
CA ALA A 40 -0.23 5.62 0.23
C ALA A 40 -1.05 4.51 0.89
N PHE A 41 -0.50 3.91 1.93
CA PHE A 41 -1.19 3.02 2.84
C PHE A 41 -1.47 3.81 4.12
N ASP A 42 -2.76 3.94 4.42
CA ASP A 42 -3.31 4.87 5.39
C ASP A 42 -2.95 6.35 5.14
N ILE A 43 -3.73 7.22 5.78
CA ILE A 43 -3.57 8.67 5.71
C ILE A 43 -3.96 9.31 7.06
N GLY A 44 -3.40 8.77 8.15
CA GLY A 44 -3.45 9.40 9.47
C GLY A 44 -2.75 10.74 9.50
N HIS A 45 -1.65 10.85 8.75
CA HIS A 45 -0.85 12.06 8.61
C HIS A 45 -0.55 12.37 7.15
N ALA A 46 -0.87 13.60 6.72
CA ALA A 46 -0.54 14.08 5.39
C ALA A 46 0.90 14.63 5.33
N THR A 47 1.85 13.78 4.95
CA THR A 47 3.25 14.13 4.70
C THR A 47 3.42 14.78 3.31
N ARG A 48 4.58 15.42 3.07
CA ARG A 48 4.92 15.91 1.72
C ARG A 48 5.01 14.79 0.68
N SER A 49 5.33 13.56 1.10
CA SER A 49 5.34 12.40 0.21
C SER A 49 3.93 11.92 -0.09
N SER A 50 3.04 11.90 0.91
CA SER A 50 1.69 11.36 0.75
C SER A 50 0.81 12.24 -0.11
N ILE A 51 0.95 13.58 -0.05
CA ILE A 51 0.20 14.51 -0.94
C ILE A 51 0.43 14.29 -2.45
N ASN A 52 1.42 13.47 -2.84
CA ASN A 52 1.67 13.11 -4.24
C ASN A 52 1.18 11.70 -4.59
N CYS A 53 0.51 11.01 -3.66
CA CYS A 53 0.00 9.66 -3.85
C CYS A 53 -1.45 9.70 -4.36
N ASP A 54 -1.65 9.23 -5.58
CA ASP A 54 -2.95 9.25 -6.27
C ASP A 54 -3.79 7.99 -5.99
N ARG A 55 -3.22 7.02 -5.28
CA ARG A 55 -3.86 5.76 -4.87
C ARG A 55 -3.65 5.57 -3.37
N VAL A 56 -4.72 5.71 -2.60
CA VAL A 56 -4.67 5.66 -1.14
C VAL A 56 -5.49 4.47 -0.66
N PHE A 57 -4.89 3.59 0.14
CA PHE A 57 -5.53 2.40 0.69
C PHE A 57 -5.69 2.58 2.20
N ILE A 58 -6.91 2.79 2.66
CA ILE A 58 -7.25 3.03 4.07
C ILE A 58 -7.67 1.70 4.68
N THR A 59 -6.91 1.23 5.66
CA THR A 59 -7.13 -0.10 6.27
C THR A 59 -8.35 -0.16 7.15
N HIS A 60 -8.57 0.87 7.97
CA HIS A 60 -9.69 0.94 8.90
C HIS A 60 -9.98 2.38 9.37
N GLY A 61 -11.05 2.54 10.17
CA GLY A 61 -11.62 3.84 10.52
C GLY A 61 -11.07 4.51 11.78
N HIS A 62 -9.92 4.08 12.33
CA HIS A 62 -9.32 4.85 13.42
C HIS A 62 -8.71 6.16 12.92
N VAL A 63 -8.74 7.19 13.76
CA VAL A 63 -8.33 8.55 13.40
C VAL A 63 -6.85 8.60 13.02
N ASP A 64 -6.01 7.81 13.67
CA ASP A 64 -4.59 7.69 13.35
C ASP A 64 -4.33 6.98 12.00
N HIS A 65 -5.34 6.42 11.32
CA HIS A 65 -5.20 5.82 9.98
C HIS A 65 -5.91 6.60 8.88
N CYS A 66 -6.91 7.43 9.20
CA CYS A 66 -7.65 8.19 8.19
C CYS A 66 -7.88 9.67 8.52
N GLY A 67 -7.34 10.15 9.64
CA GLY A 67 -7.62 11.49 10.18
C GLY A 67 -7.16 12.64 9.28
N ALA A 68 -6.16 12.44 8.44
CA ALA A 68 -5.70 13.44 7.47
C ALA A 68 -6.37 13.31 6.09
N LEU A 69 -7.43 12.50 5.94
CA LEU A 69 -8.12 12.30 4.65
C LEU A 69 -8.59 13.61 4.02
N ALA A 70 -9.40 14.41 4.73
CA ALA A 70 -9.94 15.66 4.19
C ALA A 70 -8.82 16.66 3.83
N LYS A 71 -7.76 16.70 4.64
CA LYS A 71 -6.56 17.48 4.35
C LYS A 71 -5.88 17.02 3.06
N HIS A 72 -5.73 15.70 2.85
CA HIS A 72 -5.15 15.15 1.64
C HIS A 72 -6.01 15.44 0.41
N VAL A 73 -7.34 15.22 0.50
CA VAL A 73 -8.30 15.48 -0.58
C VAL A 73 -8.25 16.94 -1.03
N SER A 74 -8.24 17.89 -0.09
CA SER A 74 -8.24 19.33 -0.44
C SER A 74 -6.98 19.78 -1.18
N GLN A 75 -5.85 19.07 -1.05
CA GLN A 75 -4.63 19.40 -1.81
C GLN A 75 -4.82 19.22 -3.32
N TRP A 76 -5.68 18.30 -3.75
CA TRP A 76 -5.91 18.03 -5.17
C TRP A 76 -6.65 19.19 -5.85
N ASP A 77 -7.63 19.79 -5.16
CA ASP A 77 -8.29 21.00 -5.60
C ASP A 77 -7.32 22.20 -5.64
N ILE A 78 -6.54 22.40 -4.57
CA ILE A 78 -5.59 23.52 -4.46
C ILE A 78 -4.52 23.48 -5.56
N ARG A 79 -4.06 22.27 -5.90
CA ARG A 79 -2.98 22.06 -6.87
C ARG A 79 -3.48 21.82 -8.30
N ALA A 80 -4.80 21.86 -8.52
CA ALA A 80 -5.44 21.57 -9.80
C ALA A 80 -4.97 20.24 -10.43
N MET A 81 -4.84 19.20 -9.60
CA MET A 81 -4.35 17.88 -10.01
C MET A 81 -5.52 16.92 -10.28
N THR A 82 -5.28 15.86 -11.06
CA THR A 82 -6.23 14.76 -11.20
C THR A 82 -6.50 14.12 -9.83
N PRO A 83 -7.74 14.06 -9.34
CA PRO A 83 -8.05 13.55 -8.01
C PRO A 83 -7.51 12.14 -7.73
N ALA A 84 -7.01 11.94 -6.51
CA ALA A 84 -6.67 10.61 -6.01
C ALA A 84 -7.92 9.70 -5.92
N THR A 85 -7.67 8.40 -6.01
CA THR A 85 -8.66 7.36 -5.69
C THR A 85 -8.34 6.76 -4.32
N TYR A 86 -9.34 6.72 -3.45
CA TYR A 86 -9.24 6.17 -2.10
C TYR A 86 -9.96 4.82 -2.07
N TYR A 87 -9.35 3.82 -1.46
CA TYR A 87 -9.88 2.48 -1.30
C TYR A 87 -10.04 2.21 0.20
N CYS A 88 -11.18 1.67 0.62
CA CYS A 88 -11.47 1.44 2.04
C CYS A 88 -12.45 0.28 2.25
N PRO A 89 -12.56 -0.29 3.46
CA PRO A 89 -13.68 -1.16 3.83
C PRO A 89 -15.04 -0.49 3.54
N GLN A 90 -16.02 -1.29 3.13
CA GLN A 90 -17.37 -0.80 2.85
C GLN A 90 -17.98 -0.08 4.07
N ASP A 91 -17.70 -0.58 5.26
CA ASP A 91 -18.21 -0.10 6.55
C ASP A 91 -17.90 1.37 6.82
N ILE A 92 -16.79 1.89 6.28
CA ILE A 92 -16.33 3.26 6.54
C ILE A 92 -16.50 4.21 5.35
N GLN A 93 -16.84 3.70 4.16
CA GLN A 93 -16.87 4.48 2.92
C GLN A 93 -17.73 5.75 3.05
N GLU A 94 -18.96 5.58 3.52
CA GLU A 94 -19.92 6.70 3.62
C GLU A 94 -19.50 7.69 4.70
N THR A 95 -19.02 7.21 5.84
CA THR A 95 -18.50 8.06 6.91
C THR A 95 -17.32 8.90 6.43
N LEU A 96 -16.40 8.33 5.66
CA LEU A 96 -15.25 9.06 5.09
C LEU A 96 -15.70 10.15 4.11
N LYS A 97 -16.72 9.89 3.28
CA LYS A 97 -17.31 10.93 2.40
C LYS A 97 -17.93 12.06 3.20
N ASN A 98 -18.69 11.72 4.25
CA ASN A 98 -19.34 12.70 5.12
C ASN A 98 -18.33 13.59 5.85
N ILE A 99 -17.18 13.04 6.26
CA ILE A 99 -16.08 13.82 6.85
C ILE A 99 -15.57 14.88 5.85
N CYS A 100 -15.29 14.48 4.60
CA CYS A 100 -14.85 15.41 3.57
C CYS A 100 -15.88 16.50 3.27
N GLN A 101 -17.16 16.12 3.16
CA GLN A 101 -18.27 17.07 2.95
C GLN A 101 -18.43 18.04 4.13
N SER A 102 -18.27 17.57 5.37
CA SER A 102 -18.33 18.41 6.56
C SER A 102 -17.22 19.45 6.56
N TYR A 103 -15.99 19.04 6.22
CA TYR A 103 -14.87 19.98 6.04
C TYR A 103 -15.12 20.95 4.88
N ALA A 104 -15.68 20.48 3.76
CA ALA A 104 -16.00 21.32 2.62
C ALA A 104 -17.02 22.41 2.99
N ALA A 105 -18.07 22.05 3.74
CA ALA A 105 -19.09 22.97 4.22
C ALA A 105 -18.52 23.99 5.22
N MET A 106 -17.71 23.55 6.18
CA MET A 106 -17.05 24.44 7.14
C MET A 106 -16.11 25.45 6.47
N ALA A 107 -15.41 25.03 5.42
CA ALA A 107 -14.48 25.88 4.68
C ALA A 107 -15.16 26.69 3.57
N GLU A 108 -16.49 26.67 3.48
CA GLU A 108 -17.27 27.30 2.40
C GLU A 108 -16.72 26.95 1.01
N SER A 109 -16.44 25.66 0.80
CA SER A 109 -15.75 25.13 -0.38
C SER A 109 -16.52 24.01 -1.08
N LEU A 110 -17.84 23.97 -0.91
CA LEU A 110 -18.72 22.97 -1.54
C LEU A 110 -18.75 23.08 -3.07
N GLU A 111 -18.36 24.23 -3.62
CA GLU A 111 -18.13 24.45 -5.04
C GLU A 111 -16.88 23.75 -5.56
N LYS A 112 -15.96 23.34 -4.68
CA LYS A 112 -14.76 22.58 -5.07
C LYS A 112 -15.13 21.09 -5.26
N PRO A 113 -15.00 20.56 -6.48
CA PRO A 113 -15.57 19.26 -6.82
C PRO A 113 -14.91 18.10 -6.07
N THR A 114 -13.60 18.16 -5.78
CA THR A 114 -12.90 17.01 -5.21
C THR A 114 -13.18 16.81 -3.73
N ILE A 115 -13.13 17.88 -2.92
CA ILE A 115 -13.46 17.78 -1.49
C ILE A 115 -14.95 17.57 -1.24
N ALA A 116 -15.84 18.13 -2.07
CA ALA A 116 -17.29 17.94 -1.96
C ALA A 116 -17.72 16.52 -2.38
N SER A 117 -17.02 15.90 -3.32
CA SER A 117 -17.33 14.56 -3.83
C SER A 117 -16.06 13.74 -4.08
N PRO A 118 -15.34 13.31 -3.02
CA PRO A 118 -14.11 12.56 -3.17
C PRO A 118 -14.36 11.18 -3.76
N LYS A 119 -13.43 10.71 -4.60
CA LYS A 119 -13.48 9.37 -5.21
C LYS A 119 -13.06 8.29 -4.20
N ILE A 120 -13.97 7.94 -3.30
CA ILE A 120 -13.78 6.89 -2.29
C ILE A 120 -14.54 5.64 -2.71
N LEU A 121 -13.82 4.56 -2.95
CA LEU A 121 -14.32 3.26 -3.37
C LEU A 121 -14.27 2.28 -2.19
N SER A 122 -15.39 1.64 -1.90
CA SER A 122 -15.42 0.46 -1.03
C SER A 122 -14.81 -0.72 -1.74
N VAL A 123 -14.01 -1.52 -1.04
CA VAL A 123 -13.40 -2.72 -1.60
C VAL A 123 -13.89 -3.96 -0.87
N LYS A 124 -14.03 -5.06 -1.63
CA LYS A 124 -14.46 -6.35 -1.11
C LYS A 124 -13.26 -7.27 -0.96
N VAL A 125 -13.11 -7.86 0.23
CA VAL A 125 -12.05 -8.84 0.53
C VAL A 125 -12.02 -9.94 -0.53
N GLY A 126 -10.82 -10.23 -1.04
CA GLY A 126 -10.55 -11.26 -2.05
C GLY A 126 -10.81 -10.82 -3.50
N GLU A 127 -11.41 -9.65 -3.75
CA GLU A 127 -11.67 -9.15 -5.09
C GLU A 127 -10.49 -8.33 -5.63
N ASP A 128 -10.21 -8.48 -6.93
CA ASP A 128 -9.11 -7.82 -7.61
C ASP A 128 -9.53 -6.46 -8.18
N PHE A 129 -8.86 -5.39 -7.75
CA PHE A 129 -9.09 -4.02 -8.19
C PHE A 129 -7.89 -3.53 -9.03
N PRO A 130 -8.08 -3.18 -10.32
CA PRO A 130 -6.99 -2.63 -11.12
C PRO A 130 -6.60 -1.25 -10.59
N VAL A 131 -5.32 -1.08 -10.23
CA VAL A 131 -4.79 0.21 -9.76
C VAL A 131 -3.87 0.86 -10.79
N SER A 132 -3.22 0.09 -11.66
CA SER A 132 -2.50 0.59 -12.83
C SER A 132 -2.58 -0.43 -13.98
N PRO A 133 -2.14 -0.11 -15.21
CA PRO A 133 -2.15 -1.06 -16.33
C PRO A 133 -1.42 -2.38 -16.06
N ASN A 134 -0.50 -2.40 -15.11
CA ASN A 134 0.31 -3.57 -14.74
C ASN A 134 0.19 -3.93 -13.26
N ARG A 135 -0.78 -3.38 -12.53
CA ARG A 135 -0.96 -3.67 -11.11
C ARG A 135 -2.41 -3.82 -10.71
N THR A 136 -2.62 -4.79 -9.84
CA THR A 136 -3.91 -5.09 -9.22
C THR A 136 -3.74 -5.06 -7.72
N MET A 137 -4.69 -4.47 -7.01
CA MET A 137 -4.78 -4.52 -5.56
C MET A 137 -5.83 -5.56 -5.17
N ARG A 138 -5.52 -6.42 -4.21
CA ARG A 138 -6.45 -7.34 -3.57
C ARG A 138 -6.48 -7.03 -2.07
N PRO A 139 -7.63 -6.65 -1.50
CA PRO A 139 -7.76 -6.51 -0.06
C PRO A 139 -7.91 -7.90 0.58
N PHE A 140 -7.33 -8.06 1.75
CA PHE A 140 -7.42 -9.29 2.54
C PHE A 140 -7.91 -8.99 3.95
N ARG A 141 -8.47 -10.01 4.61
CA ARG A 141 -9.04 -9.83 5.94
C ARG A 141 -7.93 -9.75 6.99
N THR A 142 -8.07 -8.79 7.91
CA THR A 142 -7.26 -8.71 9.12
C THR A 142 -8.10 -8.86 10.38
N THR A 143 -7.43 -9.05 11.51
CA THR A 143 -8.07 -9.21 12.82
C THR A 143 -7.83 -7.96 13.66
N HIS A 144 -8.82 -7.09 13.73
CA HIS A 144 -8.81 -5.85 14.52
C HIS A 144 -10.16 -5.63 15.22
N ARG A 145 -10.21 -4.64 16.12
CA ARG A 145 -11.42 -4.31 16.92
C ARG A 145 -12.55 -3.63 16.11
N VAL A 146 -12.24 -3.12 14.93
CA VAL A 146 -13.18 -2.53 13.96
C VAL A 146 -13.01 -3.23 12.60
N PRO A 147 -13.95 -3.11 11.66
CA PRO A 147 -13.75 -3.61 10.30
C PRO A 147 -12.43 -3.10 9.71
N SER A 148 -11.57 -4.03 9.32
CA SER A 148 -10.21 -3.76 8.88
C SER A 148 -9.82 -4.68 7.72
N ASN A 149 -9.08 -4.09 6.77
CA ASN A 149 -8.50 -4.81 5.64
C ASN A 149 -6.99 -4.56 5.62
N GLY A 150 -6.23 -5.59 5.25
CA GLY A 150 -4.91 -5.42 4.65
C GLY A 150 -5.01 -5.34 3.13
N TYR A 151 -3.91 -4.98 2.48
CA TYR A 151 -3.83 -4.78 1.04
C TYR A 151 -2.62 -5.48 0.44
N LEU A 152 -2.85 -6.27 -0.60
CA LEU A 152 -1.82 -6.92 -1.40
C LEU A 152 -1.83 -6.35 -2.81
N ILE A 153 -0.72 -5.76 -3.24
CA ILE A 153 -0.52 -5.27 -4.60
C ILE A 153 0.22 -6.35 -5.38
N TYR A 154 -0.39 -6.79 -6.46
CA TYR A 154 0.22 -7.67 -7.44
C TYR A 154 0.77 -6.87 -8.62
N LYS A 155 1.92 -7.30 -9.14
CA LYS A 155 2.50 -6.81 -10.39
C LYS A 155 2.33 -7.85 -11.49
N GLN A 156 1.92 -7.40 -12.66
CA GLN A 156 1.97 -8.20 -13.88
C GLN A 156 3.40 -8.16 -14.45
N GLU A 157 4.05 -9.32 -14.47
CA GLU A 157 5.39 -9.51 -15.01
C GLU A 157 5.35 -10.40 -16.24
N LYS A 158 6.45 -10.38 -17.00
CA LYS A 158 6.64 -11.17 -18.20
C LYS A 158 7.95 -11.93 -18.09
N SER A 159 7.88 -13.24 -18.30
CA SER A 159 9.07 -14.10 -18.48
C SER A 159 9.13 -14.55 -19.93
N LEU A 160 10.34 -14.73 -20.44
CA LEU A 160 10.55 -15.34 -21.75
C LEU A 160 10.21 -16.84 -21.66
N LEU A 161 9.39 -17.33 -22.59
CA LEU A 161 9.01 -18.73 -22.61
C LEU A 161 10.24 -19.63 -22.78
N PRO A 162 10.28 -20.81 -22.14
CA PRO A 162 11.46 -21.69 -22.13
C PRO A 162 12.06 -21.96 -23.51
N GLN A 163 11.22 -22.17 -24.52
CA GLN A 163 11.63 -22.45 -25.89
C GLN A 163 12.36 -21.30 -26.60
N PHE A 164 12.29 -20.07 -26.07
CA PHE A 164 12.93 -18.89 -26.65
C PHE A 164 14.15 -18.42 -25.85
N GLN A 165 14.49 -19.07 -24.73
CA GLN A 165 15.58 -18.64 -23.83
C GLN A 165 16.97 -18.64 -24.48
N ASN A 166 17.19 -19.47 -25.50
CA ASN A 166 18.46 -19.56 -26.22
C ASN A 166 18.55 -18.59 -27.41
N LEU A 167 17.50 -17.82 -27.70
CA LEU A 167 17.49 -16.87 -28.81
C LEU A 167 18.11 -15.53 -28.39
N THR A 168 18.74 -14.86 -29.35
CA THR A 168 19.25 -13.50 -29.17
C THR A 168 18.10 -12.50 -29.08
N GLY A 169 18.34 -11.34 -28.47
CA GLY A 169 17.33 -10.27 -28.39
C GLY A 169 16.83 -9.80 -29.76
N TYR A 170 17.66 -9.88 -30.80
CA TYR A 170 17.27 -9.57 -32.18
C TYR A 170 16.26 -10.60 -32.73
N GLU A 171 16.53 -11.88 -32.55
CA GLU A 171 15.63 -12.97 -32.98
C GLU A 171 14.30 -12.94 -32.23
N ILE A 172 14.35 -12.69 -30.91
CA ILE A 172 13.14 -12.50 -30.08
C ILE A 172 12.34 -11.30 -30.60
N GLY A 173 12.99 -10.18 -30.90
CA GLY A 173 12.35 -8.99 -31.46
C GLY A 173 11.66 -9.27 -32.80
N ALA A 174 12.29 -10.04 -33.68
CA ALA A 174 11.71 -10.46 -34.95
C ALA A 174 10.46 -11.34 -34.76
N LEU A 175 10.50 -12.28 -33.80
CA LEU A 175 9.34 -13.11 -33.45
C LEU A 175 8.18 -12.28 -32.90
N VAL A 176 8.44 -11.32 -32.01
CA VAL A 176 7.43 -10.39 -31.50
C VAL A 176 6.82 -9.55 -32.62
N ALA A 177 7.65 -9.01 -33.52
CA ALA A 177 7.19 -8.23 -34.67
C ALA A 177 6.34 -9.07 -35.64
N ALA A 178 6.62 -10.36 -35.75
CA ALA A 178 5.82 -11.34 -36.49
C ALA A 178 4.54 -11.78 -35.76
N GLY A 179 4.25 -11.22 -34.57
CA GLY A 179 3.05 -11.54 -33.79
C GLY A 179 3.15 -12.82 -32.94
N THR A 180 4.34 -13.41 -32.82
CA THR A 180 4.56 -14.61 -31.99
C THR A 180 4.57 -14.21 -30.52
N VAL A 181 3.79 -14.93 -29.70
CA VAL A 181 3.81 -14.78 -28.24
C VAL A 181 5.07 -15.44 -27.70
N VAL A 182 6.09 -14.62 -27.40
CA VAL A 182 7.36 -15.11 -26.86
C VAL A 182 7.45 -15.03 -25.32
N HIS A 183 6.55 -14.27 -24.70
CA HIS A 183 6.52 -14.08 -23.26
C HIS A 183 5.23 -14.64 -22.67
N GLU A 184 5.36 -15.31 -21.53
CA GLU A 184 4.23 -15.59 -20.65
C GLU A 184 4.04 -14.44 -19.66
N LYS A 185 2.80 -14.20 -19.23
CA LYS A 185 2.48 -13.24 -18.19
C LYS A 185 2.21 -13.98 -16.89
N HIS A 186 2.73 -13.47 -15.79
CA HIS A 186 2.44 -13.99 -14.46
C HIS A 186 2.26 -12.85 -13.47
N SER A 187 1.42 -13.09 -12.46
CA SER A 187 1.13 -12.13 -11.40
C SER A 187 2.02 -12.44 -10.20
N VAL A 188 2.78 -11.45 -9.72
CA VAL A 188 3.65 -11.60 -8.55
C VAL A 188 3.15 -10.74 -7.39
N PRO A 189 3.08 -11.27 -6.16
CA PRO A 189 2.89 -10.46 -4.96
C PRO A 189 4.04 -9.44 -4.84
N GLU A 190 3.73 -8.16 -4.96
CA GLU A 190 4.74 -7.12 -4.99
C GLU A 190 4.86 -6.41 -3.64
N MET A 191 3.75 -5.94 -3.10
CA MET A 191 3.70 -5.20 -1.84
C MET A 191 2.54 -5.71 -1.00
N ALA A 192 2.78 -5.98 0.27
CA ALA A 192 1.75 -6.28 1.26
C ALA A 192 1.77 -5.20 2.35
N TYR A 193 0.61 -4.68 2.71
CA TYR A 193 0.41 -3.80 3.86
C TYR A 193 -0.68 -4.37 4.74
N THR A 194 -0.37 -4.72 5.99
CA THR A 194 -1.36 -5.34 6.87
C THR A 194 -2.29 -4.33 7.53
N GLY A 195 -1.83 -3.09 7.75
CA GLY A 195 -2.44 -2.23 8.77
C GLY A 195 -2.40 -2.91 10.14
N ASP A 196 -3.30 -2.47 11.01
CA ASP A 196 -3.49 -3.08 12.32
C ASP A 196 -4.14 -4.46 12.20
N THR A 197 -3.49 -5.46 12.77
CA THR A 197 -3.90 -6.85 12.83
C THR A 197 -3.14 -7.64 13.90
N THR A 198 -3.76 -8.71 14.39
CA THR A 198 -3.01 -9.79 15.06
C THR A 198 -2.23 -10.67 14.07
N PHE A 199 -1.33 -11.51 14.60
CA PHE A 199 -0.51 -12.47 13.83
C PHE A 199 -1.34 -13.47 12.98
N ASP A 200 -2.60 -13.68 13.32
CA ASP A 200 -3.48 -14.65 12.63
C ASP A 200 -3.59 -14.38 11.13
N CYS A 201 -3.40 -13.14 10.67
CA CYS A 201 -3.44 -12.81 9.24
C CYS A 201 -2.37 -13.54 8.42
N PHE A 202 -1.24 -13.92 9.03
CA PHE A 202 -0.16 -14.68 8.38
C PHE A 202 -0.40 -16.19 8.38
N LEU A 203 -1.31 -16.66 9.24
CA LEU A 203 -1.68 -18.07 9.36
C LEU A 203 -2.88 -18.43 8.48
N ASP A 204 -3.67 -17.44 8.06
CA ASP A 204 -4.80 -17.65 7.16
C ASP A 204 -4.32 -18.10 5.77
N PRO A 205 -4.70 -19.30 5.29
CA PRO A 205 -4.35 -19.76 3.94
C PRO A 205 -4.86 -18.84 2.82
N ALA A 206 -5.94 -18.09 3.05
CA ALA A 206 -6.44 -17.10 2.09
C ALA A 206 -5.47 -15.92 1.90
N ASN A 207 -4.53 -15.76 2.83
CA ASN A 207 -3.54 -14.69 2.89
C ASN A 207 -2.12 -15.18 2.58
N ALA A 208 -1.95 -16.40 2.04
CA ALA A 208 -0.64 -17.03 1.83
C ALA A 208 0.35 -16.20 0.99
N ASP A 209 -0.16 -15.32 0.12
CA ASP A 209 0.67 -14.46 -0.73
C ASP A 209 1.32 -13.29 0.02
N ILE A 210 0.87 -12.96 1.24
CA ILE A 210 1.47 -11.90 2.07
C ILE A 210 2.95 -12.18 2.31
N LEU A 211 3.29 -13.43 2.66
CA LEU A 211 4.67 -13.85 2.94
C LEU A 211 5.52 -14.04 1.69
N GLN A 212 4.90 -13.98 0.51
CA GLN A 212 5.57 -14.03 -0.79
C GLN A 212 5.79 -12.63 -1.39
N ALA A 213 5.23 -11.58 -0.76
CA ALA A 213 5.36 -10.21 -1.24
C ALA A 213 6.82 -9.74 -1.16
N ARG A 214 7.32 -9.11 -2.23
CA ARG A 214 8.69 -8.56 -2.24
C ARG A 214 8.93 -7.56 -1.12
N ILE A 215 7.92 -6.74 -0.83
CA ILE A 215 7.91 -5.77 0.25
C ILE A 215 6.74 -6.08 1.17
N LEU A 216 7.01 -6.40 2.43
CA LEU A 216 5.99 -6.57 3.46
C LEU A 216 6.12 -5.42 4.46
N ILE A 217 5.06 -4.65 4.60
CA ILE A 217 4.91 -3.60 5.60
C ILE A 217 3.84 -4.07 6.58
N THR A 218 4.20 -4.20 7.84
CA THR A 218 3.31 -4.71 8.88
C THR A 218 3.54 -3.97 10.19
N GLU A 219 2.52 -3.99 11.05
CA GLU A 219 2.65 -3.44 12.40
C GLU A 219 3.64 -4.26 13.26
N GLU A 220 4.10 -3.67 14.36
CA GLU A 220 4.95 -4.39 15.32
C GLU A 220 4.11 -5.34 16.18
N LEU A 221 4.15 -6.63 15.82
CA LEU A 221 3.51 -7.68 16.59
C LEU A 221 4.29 -7.90 17.91
N ILE A 222 3.75 -7.41 19.01
CA ILE A 222 4.31 -7.68 20.34
C ILE A 222 4.11 -9.16 20.68
N PHE A 223 5.17 -9.95 20.59
CA PHE A 223 5.19 -11.32 21.12
C PHE A 223 5.34 -11.27 22.64
N ARG A 224 4.24 -11.49 23.38
CA ARG A 224 4.31 -11.76 24.81
C ARG A 224 4.70 -13.21 25.04
N TYR A 225 6.00 -13.46 25.24
CA TYR A 225 6.45 -14.72 25.82
C TYR A 225 5.93 -14.82 27.27
N PRO A 226 5.34 -15.94 27.71
CA PRO A 226 5.03 -16.17 29.12
C PRO A 226 6.34 -16.48 29.86
N GLY A 227 7.13 -15.44 30.13
CA GLY A 227 8.39 -15.52 30.86
C GLY A 227 9.01 -14.13 31.00
N THR A 228 9.33 -13.74 32.23
CA THR A 228 10.01 -12.47 32.55
C THR A 228 11.39 -12.40 31.90
N LEU A 229 11.59 -11.45 30.99
CA LEU A 229 12.92 -10.98 30.62
C LEU A 229 13.03 -9.48 30.91
N THR A 230 13.84 -9.19 31.93
CA THR A 230 14.38 -7.87 32.22
C THR A 230 15.52 -7.59 31.25
N SER A 231 15.30 -6.74 30.24
CA SER A 231 16.27 -5.71 29.79
C SER A 231 15.84 -5.12 28.45
N SER A 232 15.92 -3.79 28.39
CA SER A 232 15.85 -2.90 27.23
C SER A 232 16.29 -3.51 25.89
N ILE A 233 15.37 -3.61 24.94
CA ILE A 233 15.65 -3.88 23.53
C ILE A 233 15.52 -2.55 22.77
N ASN A 234 16.57 -2.19 22.03
CA ASN A 234 16.65 -1.01 21.16
C ASN A 234 15.60 -1.10 20.02
N PRO A 235 14.90 -0.01 19.65
CA PRO A 235 13.70 -0.06 18.78
C PRO A 235 13.98 -0.13 17.26
N VAL A 236 14.99 -0.90 16.83
CA VAL A 236 15.22 -1.15 15.40
C VAL A 236 15.48 -2.63 15.18
N LEU A 237 14.40 -3.42 15.11
CA LEU A 237 14.46 -4.84 14.80
C LEU A 237 13.79 -5.11 13.44
N SER A 238 14.53 -4.96 12.35
CA SER A 238 14.13 -5.56 11.07
C SER A 238 14.26 -7.08 11.19
N ILE A 239 13.15 -7.81 11.14
CA ILE A 239 13.17 -9.27 11.02
C ILE A 239 13.26 -9.62 9.54
N MET A 240 14.47 -9.84 9.02
CA MET A 240 14.69 -10.43 7.70
C MET A 240 14.49 -11.95 7.78
N PHE A 241 13.44 -12.47 7.13
CA PHE A 241 13.49 -13.85 6.61
C PHE A 241 14.06 -13.80 5.20
N ALA A 242 14.93 -14.74 4.85
CA ALA A 242 15.64 -14.76 3.58
C ALA A 242 14.68 -14.51 2.40
N SER A 243 14.96 -13.45 1.62
CA SER A 243 14.16 -12.85 0.52
C SER A 243 13.04 -11.85 0.86
N LEU A 244 12.71 -11.66 2.13
CA LEU A 244 11.66 -10.75 2.60
C LEU A 244 12.28 -9.51 3.28
N SER A 245 12.03 -8.31 2.72
CA SER A 245 12.34 -7.06 3.44
C SER A 245 11.14 -6.68 4.31
N VAL A 246 11.22 -6.97 5.62
CA VAL A 246 10.22 -6.56 6.61
C VAL A 246 10.69 -5.25 7.27
N PHE A 247 9.84 -4.23 7.22
CA PHE A 247 10.11 -2.92 7.82
C PHE A 247 9.13 -2.62 8.96
N PHE A 248 9.70 -2.29 10.12
CA PHE A 248 9.00 -1.68 11.24
C PHE A 248 9.30 -0.19 11.24
N CYS A 249 8.28 0.66 11.38
CA CYS A 249 8.46 2.10 11.50
C CYS A 249 7.99 2.56 12.87
N MET A 250 8.91 3.04 13.70
CA MET A 250 8.62 3.74 14.95
C MET A 250 9.53 4.96 15.06
N HIS A 251 8.94 6.09 15.41
CA HIS A 251 9.63 7.12 16.18
C HIS A 251 9.02 7.05 17.59
N GLY A 252 9.81 6.58 18.57
CA GLY A 252 9.38 6.54 19.96
C GLY A 252 9.10 7.95 20.50
N CYS A 253 8.17 8.05 21.45
CA CYS A 253 8.08 9.21 22.35
C CYS A 253 9.30 9.29 23.26
#